data_AF-A0AA43JAR0-F1
#
_entry.id   AF-A0AA43JAR0-F1
#
_cell.length_a   1.000
_cell.length_b   1.000
_cell.length_c   1.000
_cell.angle_alpha   90.00
_cell.angle_beta   90.00
_cell.angle_gamma   90.00
#
_symmetry.space_group_name_H-M   'P 1'
#
loop_
_entity.id
_entity.type
_entity.pdbx_description
1 polymer ?
#
loop_
_entity_poly.entity_id
_entity_poly.type
_entity_poly.pdbx_seq_one_letter_code
_entity_poly.pdbx_strand_id
1 'polypeptide(L)' 'MATKKKAPVHAFNLRAIPAKTFFKIKMAAAAEQMSARDWLLKLAEDRVAELEHEGRLPKSKDT' A
#
# COMPACT_ATOMS: atom_id res chain seq x y z
N MET A 1 8.84 -32.96 5.80
CA MET A 1 8.12 -31.71 6.10
C MET A 1 8.71 -30.61 5.22
N ALA A 2 7.97 -30.13 4.22
CA ALA A 2 8.47 -29.10 3.30
C ALA A 2 8.42 -27.72 3.99
N THR A 3 9.58 -27.08 4.14
CA THR A 3 9.67 -25.71 4.64
C THR A 3 9.12 -24.76 3.57
N LYS A 4 7.91 -24.23 3.79
CA LYS A 4 7.37 -23.13 2.99
C LYS A 4 8.37 -21.95 3.11
N LYS A 5 9.11 -21.66 2.05
CA LYS A 5 9.88 -20.42 1.93
C LYS A 5 8.88 -19.27 2.04
N LYS A 6 8.86 -18.57 3.18
CA LYS A 6 8.15 -17.29 3.29
C LYS A 6 8.74 -16.39 2.20
N ALA A 7 7.91 -15.96 1.25
CA ALA A 7 8.31 -14.93 0.31
C ALA A 7 8.89 -13.75 1.11
N PRO A 8 10.00 -13.14 0.67
CA PRO A 8 10.49 -11.94 1.33
C PRO A 8 9.37 -10.91 1.21
N VAL A 9 8.69 -10.64 2.34
CA VAL A 9 7.87 -9.45 2.49
C VAL A 9 8.89 -8.33 2.51
N HIS A 10 9.32 -7.87 1.32
CA HIS A 10 10.20 -6.74 1.20
C HIS A 10 9.49 -5.57 1.85
N ALA A 11 9.93 -5.22 3.07
CA ALA A 11 9.40 -4.09 3.80
C ALA A 11 9.48 -2.87 2.87
N PHE A 12 8.34 -2.20 2.68
CA PHE A 12 8.24 -1.04 1.83
C PHE A 12 9.18 0.06 2.34
N ASN A 13 10.33 0.25 1.69
CA ASN A 13 11.31 1.23 2.14
C ASN A 13 10.92 2.63 1.68
N LEU A 14 10.21 3.35 2.54
CA LEU A 14 9.81 4.75 2.32
C LEU A 14 10.99 5.69 2.02
N ARG A 15 12.22 5.34 2.42
CA ARG A 15 13.41 6.17 2.13
C ARG A 15 13.87 6.10 0.68
N ALA A 16 13.41 5.10 -0.08
CA ALA A 16 13.69 4.99 -1.50
C ALA A 16 12.80 5.91 -2.35
N ILE A 17 11.78 6.54 -1.76
CA ILE A 17 10.90 7.47 -2.44
C ILE A 17 11.64 8.81 -2.64
N PRO A 18 11.71 9.36 -3.86
CA PRO A 18 12.29 10.68 -4.10
C PRO A 18 11.65 11.74 -3.18
N ALA A 19 12.47 12.61 -2.60
CA ALA A 19 12.03 13.61 -1.64
C ALA A 19 10.86 14.48 -2.15
N LYS A 20 10.89 14.84 -3.44
CA LYS A 20 9.81 15.59 -4.10
C LYS A 20 8.48 14.84 -4.11
N THR A 21 8.52 13.52 -4.33
CA THR A 21 7.33 12.66 -4.30
C THR A 21 6.81 12.52 -2.87
N PHE A 22 7.70 12.31 -1.90
CA PHE A 22 7.31 12.21 -0.50
C PHE A 22 6.71 13.52 0.04
N PHE A 23 7.21 14.67 -0.42
CA PHE A 23 6.61 15.97 -0.09
C PHE A 23 5.16 16.07 -0.60
N LYS A 24 4.89 15.66 -1.84
CA LYS A 24 3.52 15.64 -2.38
C LYS A 24 2.60 14.69 -1.61
N ILE A 25 3.11 13.52 -1.22
CA ILE A 25 2.36 12.56 -0.39
C ILE A 25 1.97 13.21 0.95
N LYS A 26 2.89 13.93 1.60
CA LYS A 26 2.59 14.66 2.84
C LYS A 26 1.52 15.73 2.64
N MET A 27 1.57 16.47 1.53
CA MET A 27 0.55 17.47 1.23
C MET A 27 -0.84 16.86 1.03
N ALA A 28 -0.92 15.74 0.30
CA ALA A 28 -2.17 15.00 0.11
C ALA A 28 -2.71 14.47 1.45
N ALA A 29 -1.86 13.85 2.26
CA ALA A 29 -2.24 13.36 3.58
C ALA A 29 -2.71 14.49 4.52
N ALA A 30 -2.07 15.66 4.47
CA ALA A 30 -2.47 16.83 5.24
C ALA A 30 -3.84 17.38 4.81
N ALA A 31 -4.15 17.38 3.50
CA ALA A 31 -5.46 17.79 2.99
C ALA A 31 -6.58 16.88 3.50
N GLU A 32 -6.29 15.59 3.71
CA GLU A 32 -7.22 14.60 4.25
C GLU A 32 -7.13 14.42 5.78
N GLN A 33 -6.37 15.29 6.47
CA GLN A 33 -6.20 15.27 7.94
C GLN A 33 -5.71 13.93 8.51
N MET A 34 -4.82 13.24 7.80
CA MET A 34 -4.27 11.95 8.23
C MET A 34 -2.75 11.88 8.06
N SER A 35 -2.13 10.82 8.60
CA SER A 35 -0.68 10.62 8.44
C SER A 35 -0.35 10.18 7.01
N ALA A 36 0.85 10.51 6.52
CA ALA A 36 1.31 10.04 5.20
C ALA A 36 1.33 8.51 5.07
N ARG A 37 1.50 7.80 6.19
CA ARG A 37 1.43 6.33 6.23
C ARG A 37 -0.01 5.87 6.00
N ASP A 38 -0.96 6.42 6.74
CA ASP A 38 -2.36 6.01 6.67
C ASP A 38 -2.97 6.38 5.32
N TRP A 39 -2.58 7.53 4.77
CA TRP A 39 -2.96 7.94 3.42
C TRP A 39 -2.49 6.95 2.36
N LEU A 40 -1.23 6.50 2.43
CA LEU A 40 -0.69 5.51 1.49
C LEU A 40 -1.34 4.14 1.65
N LEU A 41 -1.65 3.72 2.88
CA LEU A 41 -2.34 2.47 3.15
C LEU A 41 -3.74 2.49 2.57
N LYS A 42 -4.50 3.56 2.84
CA LYS A 42 -5.84 3.76 2.29
C LYS A 42 -5.83 3.76 0.77
N LEU A 43 -4.91 4.50 0.15
CA LEU A 43 -4.77 4.52 -1.32
C LEU A 43 -4.50 3.10 -1.88
N ALA A 44 -3.69 2.31 -1.20
CA ALA A 44 -3.41 0.94 -1.61
C ALA A 44 -4.63 0.03 -1.43
N GLU A 45 -5.33 0.11 -0.30
CA GLU A 45 -6.54 -0.66 -0.01
C GLU A 45 -7.67 -0.35 -1.00
N ASP A 46 -7.95 0.94 -1.22
CA ASP A 46 -8.97 1.39 -2.18
C ASP A 46 -8.65 0.87 -3.58
N ARG A 47 -7.38 0.97 -4.02
CA ARG A 47 -6.99 0.51 -5.34
C ARG A 47 -7.00 -1.02 -5.46
N VAL A 48 -6.66 -1.74 -4.40
CA VAL A 48 -6.78 -3.22 -4.38
C VAL A 48 -8.23 -3.63 -4.49
N ALA A 49 -9.14 -3.01 -3.73
CA ALA A 49 -10.57 -3.29 -3.78
C ALA A 49 -11.15 -3.03 -5.19
N GLU A 50 -10.74 -1.95 -5.85
CA GLU A 50 -11.12 -1.68 -7.25
C GLU A 50 -10.63 -2.79 -8.18
N LEU A 51 -9.38 -3.20 -8.06
CA LEU A 51 -8.80 -4.25 -8.90
C LEU A 51 -9.42 -5.63 -8.65
N GLU A 52 -9.84 -5.92 -7.42
CA GLU A 52 -10.62 -7.11 -7.08
C GLU A 52 -12.02 -7.06 -7.71
N HIS A 53 -12.67 -5.89 -7.69
CA HIS A 53 -13.97 -5.67 -8.33
C HIS A 53 -13.89 -5.79 -9.86
N GLU A 54 -12.82 -5.28 -10.48
CA GLU A 54 -12.51 -5.44 -11.90
C GLU A 54 -12.16 -6.90 -12.28
N GLY A 55 -11.99 -7.80 -11.31
CA GLY A 55 -11.57 -9.19 -11.53
C GLY A 55 -10.10 -9.35 -11.92
N ARG A 56 -9.29 -8.29 -11.75
CA ARG A 56 -7.85 -8.27 -12.06
C ARG A 56 -7.01 -8.83 -10.91
N LEU A 57 -7.52 -8.75 -9.69
CA LEU A 57 -6.96 -9.42 -8.52
C LEU A 57 -7.93 -10.48 -7.99
N PRO A 58 -7.42 -11.58 -7.43
CA PRO A 58 -8.25 -12.53 -6.71
C PRO A 58 -8.81 -11.85 -5.46
N LYS A 59 -10.10 -12.07 -5.16
CA LYS A 59 -10.71 -11.59 -3.91
C LYS A 59 -9.93 -12.15 -2.73
N SER A 60 -9.41 -11.25 -1.90
CA SER A 60 -8.77 -11.61 -0.64
C SER A 60 -9.76 -12.42 0.21
N LYS A 61 -9.38 -13.63 0.64
CA LYS A 61 -10.11 -14.32 1.70
C LYS A 61 -9.74 -13.63 3.00
N ASP A 62 -10.71 -13.02 3.68
CA ASP A 62 -10.56 -12.54 5.05
C ASP A 62 -9.83 -13.63 5.85
N THR A 63 -8.59 -13.33 6.24
CA THR A 63 -7.75 -14.21 7.08
C THR A 63 -7.57 -13.55 8.43
#